data_AF-A0A7Y3NMK7-F1
#
_entry.id   AF-A0A7Y3NMK7-F1
#
_cell.length_a   1.000
_cell.length_b   1.000
_cell.length_c   1.000
_cell.angle_alpha   90.00
_cell.angle_beta   90.00
_cell.angle_gamma   90.00
#
_symmetry.space_group_name_H-M   'P 1'
#
loop_
_entity.id
_entity.type
_entity.pdbx_description
1 polymer ?
#
loop_
_entity_poly.entity_id
_entity_poly.type
_entity_poly.pdbx_seq_one_letter_code
_entity_poly.pdbx_strand_id
1 'polypeptide(L)' 'MRATMTEPRNPRSLGILFAILPLAGAIGVGLLGQPVIGLLGGLALAALIVTGFWLIDRRR' A
#
# COMPACT_ATOMS: atom_id res chain seq x y z
N MET A 1 -24.89 4.82 23.31
CA MET A 1 -24.18 4.63 22.01
C MET A 1 -22.69 4.81 22.25
N ARG A 2 -21.88 3.74 22.17
CA ARG A 2 -20.42 3.84 22.29
C ARG A 2 -19.87 4.44 21.00
N ALA A 3 -19.24 5.60 21.08
CA ALA A 3 -18.40 6.10 20.00
C ALA A 3 -17.27 5.09 19.78
N THR A 4 -17.24 4.43 18.62
CA THR A 4 -16.07 3.67 18.20
C THR A 4 -14.96 4.70 18.00
N MET A 5 -14.08 4.81 18.98
CA MET A 5 -12.83 5.57 18.87
C MET A 5 -12.08 4.98 17.67
N THR A 6 -12.15 5.65 16.52
CA THR A 6 -11.25 5.34 15.42
C THR A 6 -9.87 5.74 15.90
N GLU A 7 -9.12 4.75 16.40
CA GLU A 7 -7.71 4.86 16.74
C GLU A 7 -7.01 5.73 15.68
N PRO A 8 -6.21 6.75 16.06
CA PRO A 8 -5.43 7.51 15.09
C PRO A 8 -4.66 6.53 14.23
N ARG A 9 -5.00 6.46 12.94
CA ARG A 9 -4.38 5.50 12.02
C ARG A 9 -2.89 5.85 11.96
N ASN A 10 -2.09 5.06 12.66
CA ASN A 10 -0.65 5.28 12.77
C ASN A 10 -0.06 5.31 11.35
N PRO A 11 0.59 6.40 10.92
CA PRO A 11 1.15 6.52 9.57
C PRO A 11 2.14 5.40 9.24
N ARG A 12 2.74 4.76 10.26
CA ARG A 12 3.57 3.55 10.09
C ARG A 12 2.82 2.37 9.46
N SER A 13 1.52 2.21 9.72
CA SER A 13 0.71 1.12 9.14
C SER A 13 0.50 1.26 7.64
N LEU A 14 0.58 2.46 7.07
CA LEU A 14 0.49 2.66 5.61
C LEU A 14 1.85 2.47 4.93
N GLY A 15 2.94 2.84 5.60
CA GLY A 15 4.30 2.69 5.07
C GLY A 15 4.66 1.23 4.74
N ILE A 16 4.08 0.27 5.45
CA ILE A 16 4.33 -1.16 5.20
C ILE A 16 3.83 -1.64 3.84
N LEU A 17 2.85 -0.94 3.24
CA LEU A 17 2.36 -1.25 1.90
C LEU A 17 3.44 -1.05 0.83
N PHE A 18 4.34 -0.08 1.02
CA PHE A 18 5.49 0.12 0.14
C PHE A 18 6.54 -0.99 0.24
N ALA A 19 6.56 -1.77 1.31
CA ALA A 19 7.44 -2.93 1.41
C ALA A 19 6.76 -4.18 0.83
N ILE A 20 5.52 -4.46 1.24
CA ILE A 20 4.85 -5.72 0.95
C ILE A 20 4.35 -5.79 -0.50
N LEU A 21 3.76 -4.72 -1.06
CA LEU A 21 3.19 -4.77 -2.41
C LEU A 21 4.25 -4.94 -3.51
N PRO A 22 5.40 -4.20 -3.50
CA PRO A 22 6.45 -4.44 -4.48
C PRO A 22 7.02 -5.85 -4.38
N LEU A 23 7.25 -6.35 -3.16
CA LEU A 23 7.74 -7.71 -2.95
C LEU A 23 6.73 -8.76 -3.45
N ALA A 24 5.45 -8.62 -3.12
CA ALA A 24 4.41 -9.51 -3.58
C ALA A 24 4.25 -9.47 -5.11
N GLY A 25 4.33 -8.29 -5.72
CA GLY A 25 4.31 -8.12 -7.17
C GLY A 25 5.55 -8.73 -7.84
N ALA A 26 6.73 -8.51 -7.27
CA ALA A 26 7.99 -9.09 -7.74
C ALA A 26 7.96 -10.62 -7.73
N ILE A 27 7.42 -11.22 -6.66
CA ILE A 27 7.31 -12.66 -6.53
C ILE A 27 6.24 -13.18 -7.51
N GLY A 28 5.04 -12.59 -7.52
CA GLY A 28 3.95 -13.05 -8.37
C GLY A 28 4.24 -12.96 -9.87
N VAL A 29 4.72 -11.80 -10.33
CA VAL A 29 5.06 -11.58 -11.76
C VAL A 29 6.46 -12.11 -12.09
N GLY A 30 7.35 -12.23 -11.10
CA GLY A 30 8.66 -12.85 -11.26
C GLY A 30 8.59 -14.33 -11.61
N LEU A 31 7.57 -15.05 -11.13
CA LEU A 31 7.30 -16.43 -11.55
C LEU A 31 6.93 -16.55 -13.04
N LEU A 32 6.49 -15.45 -13.67
CA LEU A 32 6.22 -15.36 -15.11
C LEU A 32 7.45 -14.90 -15.92
N GLY A 33 8.63 -14.83 -15.28
CA GLY A 33 9.89 -14.43 -15.89
C GLY A 33 10.12 -12.91 -15.94
N GLN A 34 9.24 -12.10 -15.36
CA GLN A 34 9.31 -10.63 -15.45
C GLN A 34 9.28 -9.95 -14.05
N PRO A 35 10.28 -10.22 -13.19
CA PRO A 35 10.29 -9.74 -11.81
C PRO A 35 10.34 -8.21 -11.69
N VAL A 36 10.98 -7.53 -12.65
CA VAL A 36 11.07 -6.06 -12.67
C VAL A 36 9.71 -5.42 -12.90
N ILE A 37 8.89 -5.98 -13.80
CA ILE A 37 7.52 -5.50 -14.04
C ILE A 37 6.67 -5.71 -12.79
N GLY A 38 6.86 -6.84 -12.10
CA GLY A 38 6.24 -7.11 -10.81
C GLY A 38 6.59 -6.08 -9.74
N LEU A 39 7.87 -5.74 -9.60
CA LEU A 39 8.34 -4.71 -8.67
C LEU A 39 7.72 -3.35 -8.98
N LEU A 40 7.80 -2.92 -10.24
CA LEU A 40 7.29 -1.61 -10.66
C LEU A 40 5.77 -1.52 -10.52
N GLY A 41 5.04 -2.57 -10.89
CA GLY A 41 3.60 -2.66 -10.72
C GLY A 41 3.17 -2.64 -9.25
N GLY A 42 3.85 -3.41 -8.40
CA GLY A 42 3.61 -3.44 -6.97
C GLY A 42 3.92 -2.09 -6.30
N LEU A 43 5.00 -1.41 -6.72
CA LEU A 43 5.35 -0.06 -6.24
C LEU A 43 4.32 0.98 -6.67
N ALA A 44 3.90 0.97 -7.94
CA ALA A 44 2.87 1.88 -8.43
C ALA A 44 1.54 1.69 -7.69
N LEU A 45 1.15 0.44 -7.43
CA LEU A 45 -0.06 0.13 -6.68
C LEU A 45 0.05 0.59 -5.21
N ALA A 46 1.19 0.38 -4.56
CA ALA A 46 1.44 0.87 -3.21
C ALA A 46 1.33 2.40 -3.13
N ALA A 47 1.92 3.10 -4.10
CA ALA A 47 1.85 4.55 -4.19
C ALA A 47 0.40 5.03 -4.32
N LEU A 48 -0.39 4.43 -5.21
CA LEU A 48 -1.80 4.79 -5.39
C LEU A 48 -2.63 4.59 -4.12
N ILE A 49 -2.43 3.47 -3.42
CA ILE A 49 -3.18 3.18 -2.18
C ILE A 49 -2.81 4.17 -1.07
N VAL A 50 -1.51 4.42 -0.87
CA VAL A 50 -1.06 5.36 0.17
C VAL A 50 -1.50 6.78 -0.15
N THR A 51 -1.37 7.22 -1.41
CA THR A 51 -1.83 8.55 -1.83
C THR A 51 -3.35 8.69 -1.70
N GLY A 52 -4.12 7.68 -2.11
CA GLY A 52 -5.58 7.70 -1.97
C GLY A 52 -6.02 7.79 -0.51
N PHE A 53 -5.36 7.03 0.36
CA PHE A 53 -5.64 7.06 1.78
C PHE A 53 -5.27 8.40 2.42
N TRP A 54 -4.11 8.97 2.05
CA TRP A 54 -3.69 10.29 2.48
C TRP A 54 -4.68 11.37 2.02
N LEU A 55 -5.23 11.25 0.81
CA LEU A 55 -6.23 12.18 0.30
C LEU A 55 -7.55 12.12 1.09
N ILE A 56 -7.97 10.92 1.49
CA ILE A 56 -9.16 10.71 2.32
C ILE A 56 -8.92 11.24 3.73
N ASP A 57 -7.75 10.98 4.31
CA ASP A 57 -7.36 11.46 5.64
C ASP A 57 -7.32 12.99 5.67
N ARG A 58 -6.82 13.65 4.62
CA ARG A 58 -6.85 15.11 4.48
C ARG A 58 -8.23 15.73 4.33
N ARG A 59 -9.23 14.96 3.91
CA ARG A 59 -10.61 15.43 3.74
C ARG A 59 -11.48 15.21 4.98
N ARG A 60 -10.96 14.50 5.98
CA ARG A 60 -11.56 14.35 7.31
C ARG A 60 -11.05 15.44 8.24
#